data_AF-A0A1G2FL46-F1
#
_entry.id   AF-A0A1G2FL46-F1
#
_cell.length_a   1.000
_cell.length_b   1.000
_cell.length_c   1.000
_cell.angle_alpha   90.00
_cell.angle_beta   90.00
_cell.angle_gamma   90.00
#
_symmetry.space_group_name_H-M   'P 1'
#
loop_
_entity.id
_entity.type
_entity.pdbx_description
1 polymer ?
#
loop_
_entity_poly.entity_id
_entity_poly.type
_entity_poly.pdbx_seq_one_letter_code
_entity_poly.pdbx_strand_id
1 'polypeptide(L)'
;MDIFSIILIIFGLILFETVSSIDNAVINAQVLSTMSERARRWFLLWGLLIAVFLLRGLLPFAIVWITNPSLGPLEVVTASFSSDQRIQEAVKLSAPILLIGGGTFLIFLFFHWLFLEPKRFGLRGERFIQSQGVWFYAIVSITLAAIVWFALKINPLMAFGAVVGSTAFFITHGFKENAEQAERSLLTGSQARSDVSKILYLEVIDATFSIDGVVGAFAFTLSVPLILLGNGIGAFVVREFTIHNIERIQKYVYLKNGAMYSIFFLGMIMILDSFGFHIPEWFTPIVTATVVGYFFIKSRLELRQI
;
A
#
# COMPACT_ATOMS: atom_id res chain seq x y z
N MET A 1 23.90 -4.54 5.37
CA MET A 1 23.44 -3.48 4.45
C MET A 1 24.39 -2.31 4.58
N ASP A 2 24.79 -1.71 3.46
CA ASP A 2 25.55 -0.45 3.47
C ASP A 2 24.62 0.71 3.90
N ILE A 3 25.18 1.75 4.53
CA ILE A 3 24.47 2.93 5.00
C ILE A 3 23.74 3.60 3.82
N PHE A 4 24.37 3.62 2.65
CA PHE A 4 23.76 4.17 1.44
C PHE A 4 22.46 3.44 1.06
N SER A 5 22.45 2.11 1.08
CA SER A 5 21.25 1.30 0.80
C SER A 5 20.15 1.55 1.83
N ILE A 6 20.51 1.66 3.11
CA ILE A 6 19.53 1.96 4.18
C ILE A 6 18.87 3.32 3.94
N ILE A 7 19.65 4.35 3.62
CA ILE A 7 19.12 5.69 3.33
C ILE A 7 18.19 5.66 2.11
N LEU A 8 18.58 4.95 1.04
CA LEU A 8 17.76 4.81 -0.15
C LEU A 8 16.45 4.07 0.12
N ILE A 9 16.49 2.99 0.92
CA ILE A 9 15.30 2.23 1.31
C ILE A 9 14.36 3.12 2.11
N ILE A 10 14.86 3.81 3.14
CA ILE A 10 14.04 4.70 3.97
C ILE A 10 13.43 5.82 3.12
N PHE A 11 14.24 6.45 2.25
CA PHE A 11 13.74 7.46 1.32
C PHE A 11 12.65 6.91 0.39
N GLY A 12 12.88 5.72 -0.19
CA GLY A 12 11.93 5.05 -1.07
C GLY A 12 10.62 4.72 -0.35
N LEU A 13 10.68 4.23 0.89
CA LEU A 13 9.51 3.95 1.72
C LEU A 13 8.73 5.21 2.06
N ILE A 14 9.41 6.29 2.47
CA ILE A 14 8.76 7.58 2.74
C ILE A 14 8.06 8.10 1.48
N LEU A 15 8.76 8.07 0.34
CA LEU A 15 8.22 8.54 -0.93
C LEU A 15 7.00 7.70 -1.35
N PHE A 16 7.12 6.38 -1.27
CA PHE A 16 6.06 5.45 -1.61
C PHE A 16 4.83 5.70 -0.73
N GLU A 17 4.99 5.67 0.58
CA GLU A 17 3.92 5.89 1.56
C GLU A 17 3.24 7.25 1.35
N THR A 18 4.04 8.30 1.07
CA THR A 18 3.53 9.65 0.84
C THR A 18 2.61 9.68 -0.37
N VAL A 19 2.96 8.97 -1.44
CA VAL A 19 2.28 9.06 -2.75
C VAL A 19 1.12 8.07 -2.83
N SER A 20 1.26 6.87 -2.27
CA SER A 20 0.19 5.87 -2.18
C SER A 20 -0.95 6.30 -1.26
N SER A 21 -0.66 7.08 -0.22
CA SER A 21 -1.65 7.50 0.78
C SER A 21 -2.32 8.85 0.47
N ILE A 22 -2.18 9.39 -0.75
CA ILE A 22 -2.76 10.71 -1.09
C ILE A 22 -4.29 10.67 -1.11
N ASP A 23 -4.88 9.63 -1.70
CA ASP A 23 -6.35 9.52 -1.74
C ASP A 23 -6.93 9.42 -0.33
N ASN A 24 -6.24 8.67 0.53
CA ASN A 24 -6.57 8.59 1.94
C ASN A 24 -6.49 9.97 2.63
N ALA A 25 -5.43 10.75 2.39
CA ALA A 25 -5.31 12.12 2.88
C ALA A 25 -6.47 13.02 2.39
N VAL A 26 -6.90 12.86 1.14
CA VAL A 26 -8.01 13.63 0.57
C VAL A 26 -9.34 13.29 1.25
N ILE A 27 -9.66 12.00 1.40
CA ILE A 27 -10.88 11.56 2.09
C ILE A 27 -10.85 12.03 3.54
N ASN A 28 -9.72 11.85 4.23
CA ASN A 28 -9.55 12.29 5.61
C ASN A 28 -9.79 13.79 5.77
N ALA A 29 -9.23 14.62 4.90
CA ALA A 29 -9.43 16.06 4.95
C ALA A 29 -10.90 16.46 4.72
N GLN A 30 -11.59 15.81 3.77
CA GLN A 30 -13.00 16.06 3.48
C GLN A 30 -13.89 15.73 4.68
N VAL A 31 -13.74 14.55 5.28
CA VAL A 31 -14.55 14.16 6.45
C VAL A 31 -14.21 15.05 7.66
N LEU A 32 -12.92 15.31 7.93
CA LEU A 32 -12.48 16.14 9.06
C LEU A 32 -13.06 17.57 9.02
N SER A 33 -13.29 18.12 7.82
CA SER A 33 -13.91 19.44 7.65
C SER A 33 -15.36 19.51 8.17
N THR A 34 -16.03 18.35 8.31
CA THR A 34 -17.42 18.24 8.75
C THR A 34 -17.56 17.84 10.22
N MET A 35 -16.45 17.70 10.95
CA MET A 35 -16.43 17.22 12.34
C MET A 35 -16.32 18.37 13.35
N SER A 36 -16.74 18.12 14.59
CA SER A 36 -16.50 19.08 15.68
C SER A 36 -15.01 19.23 15.99
N GLU A 37 -14.61 20.40 16.51
CA GLU A 37 -13.22 20.70 16.90
C GLU A 37 -12.61 19.66 17.87
N ARG A 38 -13.43 19.15 18.80
CA ARG A 38 -12.98 18.13 19.77
C ARG A 38 -12.68 16.80 19.08
N ALA A 39 -13.59 16.35 18.22
CA ALA A 39 -13.42 15.09 17.49
C ALA A 39 -12.26 15.17 16.47
N ARG A 40 -12.10 16.31 15.80
CA ARG A 40 -10.98 16.57 14.90
C ARG A 40 -9.64 16.47 15.64
N ARG A 41 -9.49 17.16 16.78
CA ARG A 41 -8.24 17.07 17.58
C ARG A 41 -7.96 15.67 18.09
N TRP A 42 -9.02 14.95 18.51
CA TRP A 42 -8.88 13.57 18.95
C TRP A 42 -8.38 12.68 17.82
N PHE A 43 -8.99 12.74 16.63
CA PHE A 43 -8.57 11.95 15.48
C PHE A 43 -7.15 12.30 15.03
N LEU A 44 -6.80 13.58 14.98
CA LEU A 44 -5.45 14.00 14.58
C LEU A 44 -4.37 13.43 15.50
N LEU A 45 -4.63 13.32 16.80
CA LEU A 45 -3.68 12.80 17.78
C LEU A 45 -3.75 11.27 17.91
N TRP A 46 -4.92 10.74 18.28
CA TRP A 46 -5.10 9.31 18.56
C TRP A 46 -5.20 8.48 17.29
N GLY A 47 -5.85 8.98 16.25
CA GLY A 47 -5.92 8.27 14.97
C GLY A 47 -4.56 8.15 14.30
N LEU A 48 -3.68 9.15 14.45
CA LEU A 48 -2.29 9.02 13.96
C LEU A 48 -1.55 7.94 14.75
N LEU A 49 -1.66 7.94 16.08
CA LEU A 49 -1.00 6.94 16.91
C LEU A 49 -1.52 5.52 16.60
N ILE A 50 -2.83 5.34 16.42
CA ILE A 50 -3.42 4.05 16.08
C ILE A 50 -2.98 3.63 14.66
N ALA A 51 -3.08 4.51 13.67
CA ALA A 51 -2.69 4.21 12.30
C ALA A 51 -1.19 3.88 12.14
N VAL A 52 -0.33 4.53 12.93
CA VAL A 52 1.13 4.31 12.89
C VAL A 52 1.55 3.11 13.75
N PHE A 53 1.08 3.02 15.00
CA PHE A 53 1.55 1.96 15.92
C PHE A 53 0.74 0.67 15.85
N LEU A 54 -0.57 0.73 15.61
CA LEU A 54 -1.39 -0.47 15.53
C LEU A 54 -1.31 -1.07 14.13
N LEU A 55 -1.69 -0.30 13.10
CA LEU A 55 -1.78 -0.83 11.75
C LEU A 55 -0.39 -0.97 11.14
N ARG A 56 0.32 0.14 10.92
CA ARG A 56 1.66 0.10 10.32
C ARG A 56 2.69 -0.57 11.22
N GLY A 57 2.48 -0.51 12.53
CA GLY A 57 3.31 -1.17 13.55
C GLY A 57 3.14 -2.68 13.58
N LEU A 58 1.92 -3.16 13.78
CA LEU A 58 1.62 -4.58 14.01
C LEU A 58 1.56 -5.39 12.71
N LEU A 59 1.03 -4.81 11.61
CA LEU A 59 0.80 -5.55 10.36
C LEU A 59 2.08 -6.20 9.80
N PRO A 60 3.25 -5.53 9.73
CA PRO A 60 4.47 -6.17 9.27
C PRO A 60 4.85 -7.41 10.10
N PHE A 61 4.76 -7.32 11.44
CA PHE A 61 5.03 -8.46 12.32
C PHE A 61 4.01 -9.58 12.12
N ALA A 62 2.72 -9.24 11.98
CA ALA A 62 1.68 -10.21 11.74
C ALA A 62 1.88 -10.96 10.41
N ILE A 63 2.27 -10.26 9.35
CA ILE A 63 2.56 -10.85 8.04
C ILE A 63 3.76 -11.81 8.15
N VAL A 64 4.85 -11.39 8.79
CA VAL A 64 6.04 -12.26 8.98
C VAL A 64 5.69 -13.48 9.83
N TRP A 65 4.88 -13.30 10.88
CA TRP A 65 4.45 -14.40 11.75
C TRP A 65 3.56 -15.42 11.00
N ILE A 66 2.57 -14.97 10.25
CA ILE A 66 1.65 -15.86 9.49
C ILE A 66 2.40 -16.62 8.40
N THR A 67 3.39 -15.98 7.77
CA THR A 67 4.21 -16.61 6.72
C THR A 67 5.35 -17.48 7.28
N ASN A 68 5.60 -17.41 8.59
CA ASN A 68 6.59 -18.20 9.28
C ASN A 68 6.02 -18.88 10.54
N PRO A 69 5.31 -20.00 10.39
CA PRO A 69 4.69 -20.71 11.50
C PRO A 69 5.69 -21.34 12.48
N SER A 70 7.00 -21.32 12.17
CA SER A 70 8.03 -21.86 13.07
C SER A 70 8.40 -20.91 14.22
N LEU A 71 8.01 -19.63 14.13
CA LEU A 71 8.31 -18.61 15.12
C LEU A 71 7.07 -18.24 15.93
N GLY A 72 7.23 -18.08 17.25
CA GLY A 72 6.21 -17.50 18.11
C GLY A 72 6.02 -16.00 17.86
N PRO A 73 4.86 -15.39 18.20
CA PRO A 73 4.63 -13.95 17.99
C PRO A 73 5.67 -13.05 18.66
N LEU A 74 6.08 -13.39 19.89
CA LEU A 74 7.11 -12.64 20.62
C LEU A 74 8.49 -12.81 19.99
N GLU A 75 8.78 -13.98 19.42
CA GLU A 75 10.04 -14.26 18.75
C GLU A 75 10.18 -13.43 17.47
N VAL A 76 9.10 -13.25 16.70
CA VAL A 76 9.11 -12.40 15.50
C VAL A 76 9.44 -10.94 15.85
N VAL A 77 8.91 -10.44 16.96
CA VAL A 77 9.20 -9.07 17.44
C VAL A 77 10.65 -8.96 17.89
N THR A 78 11.11 -9.84 18.79
CA THR A 78 12.49 -9.78 19.30
C THR A 78 13.51 -10.01 18.19
N ALA A 79 13.21 -10.91 17.25
CA ALA A 79 14.03 -11.19 16.07
C ALA A 79 14.20 -10.01 15.14
N SER A 80 13.13 -9.24 14.94
CA SER A 80 13.17 -8.09 14.03
C SER A 80 14.15 -7.02 14.53
N PHE A 81 14.42 -6.96 15.83
CA PHE A 81 15.37 -6.04 16.46
C PHE A 81 16.68 -6.72 16.90
N SER A 82 16.81 -8.04 16.74
CA SER A 82 18.01 -8.78 17.11
C SER A 82 18.83 -9.17 15.89
N SER A 83 20.14 -9.31 16.07
CA SER A 83 21.05 -9.78 15.02
C SER A 83 21.10 -11.31 14.94
N ASP A 84 20.06 -12.02 15.38
CA ASP A 84 20.08 -13.49 15.45
C ASP A 84 20.03 -14.10 14.05
N GLN A 85 21.13 -14.76 13.68
CA GLN A 85 21.33 -15.33 12.35
C GLN A 85 20.32 -16.44 12.03
N ARG A 86 19.89 -17.20 13.04
CA ARG A 86 18.91 -18.28 12.87
C ARG A 86 17.55 -17.74 12.43
N ILE A 87 17.20 -16.54 12.88
CA ILE A 87 15.91 -15.94 12.59
C ILE A 87 15.93 -15.16 11.27
N GLN A 88 17.06 -14.54 10.93
CA GLN A 88 17.25 -13.98 9.58
C GLN A 88 17.16 -15.06 8.49
N GLU A 89 17.69 -16.25 8.76
CA GLU A 89 17.55 -17.41 7.87
C GLU A 89 16.10 -17.88 7.78
N ALA A 90 15.39 -17.95 8.91
CA ALA A 90 13.97 -18.31 8.93
C ALA A 90 13.10 -17.32 8.12
N VAL A 91 13.35 -16.01 8.26
CA VAL A 91 12.66 -14.97 7.46
C VAL A 91 12.99 -15.11 5.98
N LYS A 92 14.25 -15.37 5.62
CA LYS A 92 14.65 -15.59 4.21
C LYS A 92 13.99 -16.82 3.60
N LEU A 93 13.82 -17.91 4.36
CA LEU A 93 13.15 -19.12 3.89
C LEU A 93 11.66 -18.90 3.63
N SER A 94 11.00 -18.06 4.44
CA SER A 94 9.59 -17.69 4.26
C SER A 94 9.37 -16.54 3.28
N ALA A 95 10.42 -15.79 2.91
CA ALA A 95 10.32 -14.61 2.06
C ALA A 95 9.63 -14.87 0.71
N PRO A 96 9.89 -15.97 -0.04
CA PRO A 96 9.21 -16.22 -1.31
C PRO A 96 7.68 -16.29 -1.17
N ILE A 97 7.16 -16.86 -0.08
CA ILE A 97 5.72 -16.98 0.19
C ILE A 97 5.11 -15.59 0.43
N LEU A 98 5.79 -14.76 1.23
CA LEU A 98 5.39 -13.39 1.50
C LEU A 98 5.41 -12.55 0.21
N LEU A 99 6.51 -12.63 -0.53
CA LEU A 99 6.75 -11.82 -1.73
C LEU A 99 5.78 -12.17 -2.85
N ILE A 100 5.52 -13.46 -3.12
CA ILE A 100 4.57 -13.85 -4.16
C ILE A 100 3.13 -13.46 -3.81
N GLY A 101 2.75 -13.54 -2.52
CA GLY A 101 1.45 -13.10 -2.03
C GLY A 101 1.29 -11.59 -2.14
N GLY A 102 2.24 -10.82 -1.60
CA GLY A 102 2.22 -9.37 -1.69
C GLY A 102 2.31 -8.87 -3.13
N GLY A 103 3.13 -9.51 -3.96
CA GLY A 103 3.25 -9.18 -5.38
C GLY A 103 1.94 -9.42 -6.15
N THR A 104 1.27 -10.54 -5.88
CA THR A 104 -0.06 -10.82 -6.46
C THR A 104 -1.08 -9.77 -6.04
N PHE A 105 -1.10 -9.41 -4.75
CA PHE A 105 -1.98 -8.37 -4.20
C PHE A 105 -1.77 -7.02 -4.91
N LEU A 106 -0.52 -6.56 -5.06
CA LEU A 106 -0.20 -5.28 -5.68
C LEU A 106 -0.53 -5.26 -7.19
N ILE A 107 -0.29 -6.36 -7.90
CA ILE A 107 -0.69 -6.47 -9.32
C ILE A 107 -2.21 -6.39 -9.48
N PHE A 108 -2.96 -7.04 -8.59
CA PHE A 108 -4.42 -6.99 -8.62
C PHE A 108 -4.92 -5.57 -8.32
N LEU A 109 -4.32 -4.91 -7.32
CA LEU A 109 -4.60 -3.51 -6.99
C LEU A 109 -4.34 -2.59 -8.19
N PHE A 110 -3.23 -2.76 -8.88
CA PHE A 110 -2.94 -2.02 -10.11
C PHE A 110 -3.96 -2.28 -11.21
N PHE A 111 -4.30 -3.54 -11.50
CA PHE A 111 -5.27 -3.85 -12.55
C PHE A 111 -6.66 -3.34 -12.19
N HIS A 112 -7.05 -3.37 -10.92
CA HIS A 112 -8.31 -2.81 -10.46
C HIS A 112 -8.37 -1.31 -10.78
N TRP A 113 -7.35 -0.57 -10.37
CA TRP A 113 -7.23 0.84 -10.71
C TRP A 113 -7.22 1.09 -12.22
N LEU A 114 -6.47 0.29 -12.99
CA LEU A 114 -6.30 0.48 -14.43
C LEU A 114 -7.61 0.24 -15.20
N PHE A 115 -8.39 -0.77 -14.84
CA PHE A 115 -9.60 -1.16 -15.57
C PHE A 115 -10.87 -0.52 -15.02
N LEU A 116 -11.03 -0.43 -13.71
CA LEU A 116 -12.31 -0.12 -13.07
C LEU A 116 -12.36 1.30 -12.51
N GLU A 117 -11.24 1.81 -11.98
CA GLU A 117 -11.27 3.07 -11.26
C GLU A 117 -11.30 4.31 -12.17
N PRO A 118 -12.23 5.27 -11.95
CA PRO A 118 -12.26 6.55 -12.67
C PRO A 118 -10.96 7.33 -12.44
N LYS A 119 -10.31 7.76 -13.52
CA LYS A 119 -9.01 8.43 -13.42
C LYS A 119 -8.76 9.39 -14.56
N ARG A 120 -7.77 10.26 -14.35
CA ARG A 120 -7.21 11.13 -15.38
C ARG A 120 -6.10 10.38 -16.09
N PHE A 121 -6.19 10.32 -17.41
CA PHE A 121 -5.35 9.41 -18.20
C PHE A 121 -3.91 9.91 -18.30
N GLY A 122 -3.00 9.18 -17.65
CA GLY A 122 -1.59 9.54 -17.53
C GLY A 122 -0.73 9.06 -18.70
N LEU A 123 -1.11 7.96 -19.34
CA LEU A 123 -0.42 7.38 -20.49
C LEU A 123 -1.39 7.16 -21.66
N ARG A 124 -0.81 7.00 -22.86
CA ARG A 124 -1.57 6.66 -24.06
C ARG A 124 -2.11 5.23 -23.90
N GLY A 125 -3.41 5.04 -24.15
CA GLY A 125 -4.07 3.73 -24.10
C GLY A 125 -4.90 3.46 -22.84
N GLU A 126 -4.67 4.16 -21.72
CA GLU A 126 -5.43 3.94 -20.48
C GLU A 126 -6.94 4.11 -20.67
N ARG A 127 -7.38 5.03 -21.54
CA ARG A 127 -8.79 5.23 -21.88
C ARG A 127 -9.41 4.00 -22.54
N PHE A 128 -8.68 3.38 -23.46
CA PHE A 128 -9.13 2.17 -24.13
C PHE A 128 -9.25 1.02 -23.12
N ILE A 129 -8.23 0.87 -22.25
CA ILE A 129 -8.23 -0.17 -21.22
C ILE A 129 -9.40 -0.01 -20.25
N GLN A 130 -9.66 1.20 -19.76
CA GLN A 130 -10.79 1.47 -18.87
C GLN A 130 -12.14 1.22 -19.56
N SER A 131 -12.27 1.51 -20.86
CA SER A 131 -13.50 1.19 -21.61
C SER A 131 -13.81 -0.32 -21.63
N GLN A 132 -12.80 -1.15 -21.38
CA GLN A 132 -12.86 -2.60 -21.37
C GLN A 132 -12.88 -3.15 -19.93
N GLY A 133 -13.47 -2.42 -18.97
CA GLY A 133 -13.41 -2.73 -17.53
C GLY A 133 -13.77 -4.18 -17.15
N VAL A 134 -14.70 -4.83 -17.86
CA VAL A 134 -15.10 -6.24 -17.62
C VAL A 134 -13.92 -7.21 -17.75
N TRP A 135 -12.93 -6.90 -18.59
CA TRP A 135 -11.73 -7.73 -18.78
C TRP A 135 -10.82 -7.78 -17.55
N PHE A 136 -11.01 -6.90 -16.57
CA PHE A 136 -10.33 -6.97 -15.27
C PHE A 136 -10.36 -8.39 -14.70
N TYR A 137 -11.56 -8.97 -14.57
CA TYR A 137 -11.75 -10.29 -13.95
C TYR A 137 -11.03 -11.40 -14.71
N ALA A 138 -11.06 -11.36 -16.04
CA ALA A 138 -10.35 -12.33 -16.88
C ALA A 138 -8.84 -12.20 -16.73
N ILE A 139 -8.31 -10.98 -16.75
CA ILE A 139 -6.86 -10.71 -16.68
C ILE A 139 -6.31 -11.12 -15.32
N VAL A 140 -6.95 -10.74 -14.21
CA VAL A 140 -6.48 -11.11 -12.87
C VAL A 140 -6.59 -12.62 -12.64
N SER A 141 -7.64 -13.27 -13.15
CA SER A 141 -7.80 -14.72 -13.07
C SER A 141 -6.73 -15.48 -13.86
N ILE A 142 -6.47 -15.09 -15.11
CA ILE A 142 -5.40 -15.68 -15.94
C ILE A 142 -4.02 -15.43 -15.31
N THR A 143 -3.79 -14.23 -14.79
CA THR A 143 -2.53 -13.86 -14.13
C THR A 143 -2.29 -14.74 -12.89
N LEU A 144 -3.31 -14.90 -12.03
CA LEU A 144 -3.21 -15.79 -10.87
C LEU A 144 -2.99 -17.24 -11.28
N ALA A 145 -3.72 -17.74 -12.28
CA ALA A 145 -3.53 -19.10 -12.79
C ALA A 145 -2.09 -19.32 -13.28
N ALA A 146 -1.51 -18.34 -13.99
CA ALA A 146 -0.12 -18.39 -14.43
C ALA A 146 0.86 -18.38 -13.25
N ILE A 147 0.71 -17.46 -12.29
CA ILE A 147 1.56 -17.38 -11.09
C ILE A 147 1.52 -18.70 -10.33
N VAL A 148 0.32 -19.23 -10.06
CA VAL A 148 0.11 -20.51 -9.36
C VAL A 148 0.74 -21.67 -10.13
N TRP A 149 0.54 -21.74 -11.45
CA TRP A 149 1.12 -22.80 -12.28
C TRP A 149 2.65 -22.86 -12.20
N PHE A 150 3.31 -21.70 -12.25
CA PHE A 150 4.76 -21.64 -12.11
C PHE A 150 5.21 -21.88 -10.67
N ALA A 151 4.50 -21.34 -9.68
CA ALA A 151 4.82 -21.52 -8.27
C ALA A 151 4.71 -22.97 -7.80
N LEU A 152 3.71 -23.72 -8.29
CA LEU A 152 3.53 -25.15 -7.99
C LEU A 152 4.72 -26.02 -8.40
N LYS A 153 5.47 -25.60 -9.43
CA LYS A 153 6.69 -26.32 -9.86
C LYS A 153 7.86 -26.16 -8.90
N ILE A 154 7.82 -25.14 -8.03
CA ILE A 154 8.89 -24.82 -7.08
C ILE A 154 8.48 -25.26 -5.67
N ASN A 155 7.37 -24.74 -5.16
CA ASN A 155 6.87 -25.06 -3.83
C ASN A 155 5.35 -24.79 -3.72
N PRO A 156 4.53 -25.78 -3.29
CA PRO A 156 3.10 -25.59 -3.05
C PRO A 156 2.74 -24.42 -2.12
N LEU A 157 3.58 -24.11 -1.12
CA LEU A 157 3.35 -22.99 -0.21
C LEU A 157 3.48 -21.62 -0.90
N MET A 158 4.33 -21.49 -1.92
CA MET A 158 4.37 -20.26 -2.72
C MET A 158 3.11 -20.09 -3.55
N ALA A 159 2.62 -21.18 -4.16
CA ALA A 159 1.35 -21.16 -4.89
C ALA A 159 0.18 -20.78 -3.96
N PHE A 160 0.17 -21.32 -2.74
CA PHE A 160 -0.78 -20.91 -1.71
C PHE A 160 -0.62 -19.43 -1.35
N GLY A 161 0.62 -18.94 -1.20
CA GLY A 161 0.91 -17.51 -0.97
C GLY A 161 0.29 -16.59 -2.03
N ALA A 162 0.38 -16.95 -3.32
CA ALA A 162 -0.25 -16.20 -4.40
C ALA A 162 -1.78 -16.13 -4.26
N VAL A 163 -2.42 -17.26 -3.90
CA VAL A 163 -3.87 -17.32 -3.64
C VAL A 163 -4.26 -16.49 -2.41
N VAL A 164 -3.46 -16.53 -1.35
CA VAL A 164 -3.64 -15.69 -0.16
C VAL A 164 -3.55 -14.22 -0.54
N GLY A 165 -2.58 -13.83 -1.37
CA GLY A 165 -2.44 -12.46 -1.90
C GLY A 165 -3.67 -12.00 -2.68
N SER A 166 -4.16 -12.82 -3.61
CA SER A 166 -5.42 -12.59 -4.33
C SER A 166 -6.62 -12.47 -3.38
N THR A 167 -6.70 -13.34 -2.38
CA THR A 167 -7.81 -13.35 -1.40
C THR A 167 -7.78 -12.07 -0.55
N ALA A 168 -6.60 -11.67 -0.06
CA ALA A 168 -6.41 -10.44 0.68
C ALA A 168 -6.83 -9.22 -0.15
N PHE A 169 -6.51 -9.20 -1.46
CA PHE A 169 -6.95 -8.12 -2.34
C PHE A 169 -8.47 -7.99 -2.36
N PHE A 170 -9.22 -9.07 -2.61
CA PHE A 170 -10.68 -9.01 -2.67
C PHE A 170 -11.33 -8.67 -1.33
N ILE A 171 -10.75 -9.15 -0.22
CA ILE A 171 -11.23 -8.80 1.13
C ILE A 171 -11.03 -7.30 1.37
N THR A 172 -9.80 -6.80 1.22
CA THR A 172 -9.46 -5.39 1.45
C THR A 172 -10.27 -4.47 0.54
N HIS A 173 -10.39 -4.83 -0.75
CA HIS A 173 -11.19 -4.09 -1.72
C HIS A 173 -12.69 -4.08 -1.35
N GLY A 174 -13.25 -5.23 -0.97
CA GLY A 174 -14.65 -5.32 -0.55
C GLY A 174 -14.94 -4.47 0.70
N PHE A 175 -14.02 -4.43 1.67
CA PHE A 175 -14.13 -3.53 2.82
C PHE A 175 -14.06 -2.06 2.41
N LYS A 176 -13.15 -1.71 1.50
CA LYS A 176 -13.02 -0.34 0.96
C LYS A 176 -14.33 0.13 0.32
N GLU A 177 -14.90 -0.69 -0.58
CA GLU A 177 -16.11 -0.34 -1.31
C GLU A 177 -17.32 -0.25 -0.36
N ASN A 178 -17.43 -1.15 0.61
CA ASN A 178 -18.47 -1.08 1.63
C ASN A 178 -18.34 0.17 2.51
N ALA A 179 -17.10 0.57 2.85
CA ALA A 179 -16.85 1.80 3.59
C ALA A 179 -17.25 3.04 2.76
N GLU A 180 -16.87 3.12 1.48
CA GLU A 180 -17.27 4.22 0.58
C GLU A 180 -18.79 4.30 0.38
N GLN A 181 -19.49 3.16 0.29
CA GLN A 181 -20.95 3.14 0.24
C GLN A 181 -21.59 3.62 1.55
N ALA A 182 -21.03 3.21 2.69
CA ALA A 182 -21.44 3.71 4.00
C ALA A 182 -21.25 5.23 4.07
N GLU A 183 -20.15 5.78 3.56
CA GLU A 183 -19.91 7.24 3.49
C GLU A 183 -20.98 7.98 2.70
N ARG A 184 -21.34 7.49 1.51
CA ARG A 184 -22.39 8.12 0.70
C ARG A 184 -23.70 8.19 1.47
N SER A 185 -24.02 7.14 2.25
CA SER A 185 -25.19 7.14 3.13
C SER A 185 -25.05 8.14 4.30
N LEU A 186 -23.84 8.38 4.81
CA LEU A 186 -23.54 9.40 5.84
C LEU A 186 -23.72 10.83 5.30
N LEU A 187 -23.43 11.07 4.03
CA LEU A 187 -23.52 12.39 3.39
C LEU A 187 -24.93 12.73 2.86
N THR A 188 -25.74 11.72 2.52
CA THR A 188 -27.09 11.91 1.96
C THR A 188 -28.24 11.61 2.92
N GLY A 189 -28.02 10.89 4.02
CA GLY A 189 -29.06 10.58 5.00
C GLY A 189 -29.32 11.72 5.99
N SER A 190 -30.57 12.16 6.11
CA SER A 190 -31.06 13.22 7.02
C SER A 190 -30.89 12.97 8.53
N GLN A 191 -30.06 12.00 8.94
CA GLN A 191 -29.69 11.77 10.34
C GLN A 191 -28.21 12.10 10.51
N ALA A 192 -27.95 13.22 11.18
CA ALA A 192 -26.62 13.58 11.68
C ALA A 192 -26.12 12.46 12.61
N ARG A 193 -25.41 11.46 12.05
CA ARG A 193 -24.72 10.45 12.84
C ARG A 193 -23.56 11.11 13.59
N SER A 194 -23.32 10.60 14.79
CA SER A 194 -22.35 11.14 15.76
C SER A 194 -20.93 11.21 15.20
N ASP A 195 -20.14 12.14 15.72
CA ASP A 195 -18.70 12.25 15.44
C ASP A 195 -17.95 10.92 15.64
N VAL A 196 -18.44 10.06 16.55
CA VAL A 196 -17.90 8.71 16.78
C VAL A 196 -18.00 7.83 15.52
N SER A 197 -19.11 7.90 14.79
CA SER A 197 -19.28 7.13 13.55
C SER A 197 -18.30 7.60 12.47
N LYS A 198 -18.05 8.90 12.39
CA LYS A 198 -17.07 9.49 11.47
C LYS A 198 -15.64 9.10 11.83
N ILE A 199 -15.30 9.07 13.11
CA ILE A 199 -13.99 8.59 13.58
C ILE A 199 -13.79 7.13 13.19
N LEU A 200 -14.74 6.25 13.52
CA LEU A 200 -14.62 4.83 13.17
C LEU A 200 -14.49 4.60 11.67
N TYR A 201 -15.23 5.37 10.86
CA TYR A 201 -15.11 5.35 9.41
C TYR A 201 -13.69 5.72 8.94
N LEU A 202 -13.15 6.83 9.44
CA LEU A 202 -11.80 7.29 9.09
C LEU A 202 -10.73 6.26 9.46
N GLU A 203 -10.83 5.62 10.62
CA GLU A 203 -9.90 4.57 11.03
C GLU A 203 -9.95 3.34 10.11
N VAL A 204 -11.15 2.94 9.64
CA VAL A 204 -11.29 1.81 8.70
C VAL A 204 -10.67 2.12 7.34
N ILE A 205 -10.82 3.35 6.86
CA ILE A 205 -10.19 3.79 5.60
C ILE A 205 -8.67 3.81 5.77
N ASP A 206 -8.18 4.46 6.84
CA ASP A 206 -6.76 4.53 7.16
C ASP A 206 -6.15 3.11 7.25
N ALA A 207 -6.87 2.16 7.86
CA ALA A 207 -6.47 0.76 7.92
C ALA A 207 -6.38 0.10 6.54
N THR A 208 -7.41 0.27 5.73
CA THR A 208 -7.51 -0.35 4.39
C THR A 208 -6.40 0.15 3.48
N PHE A 209 -6.16 1.47 3.42
CA PHE A 209 -5.07 2.05 2.63
C PHE A 209 -3.68 1.74 3.22
N SER A 210 -3.58 1.58 4.54
CA SER A 210 -2.31 1.19 5.18
C SER A 210 -1.87 -0.22 4.80
N ILE A 211 -2.79 -1.12 4.43
CA ILE A 211 -2.43 -2.47 3.97
C ILE A 211 -1.61 -2.37 2.69
N ASP A 212 -2.02 -1.55 1.73
CA ASP A 212 -1.30 -1.35 0.46
C ASP A 212 0.13 -0.85 0.71
N GLY A 213 0.28 0.14 1.60
CA GLY A 213 1.57 0.70 2.01
C GLY A 213 2.48 -0.32 2.70
N VAL A 214 1.94 -1.10 3.64
CA VAL A 214 2.70 -2.13 4.37
C VAL A 214 3.10 -3.30 3.47
N VAL A 215 2.19 -3.80 2.63
CA VAL A 215 2.48 -4.88 1.68
C VAL A 215 3.52 -4.42 0.66
N GLY A 216 3.39 -3.20 0.13
CA GLY A 216 4.36 -2.59 -0.77
C GLY A 216 5.75 -2.39 -0.15
N ALA A 217 5.83 -2.11 1.15
CA ALA A 217 7.10 -1.93 1.84
C ALA A 217 8.00 -3.18 1.81
N PHE A 218 7.41 -4.39 1.76
CA PHE A 218 8.16 -5.63 1.63
C PHE A 218 8.87 -5.81 0.28
N ALA A 219 8.50 -5.03 -0.74
CA ALA A 219 9.27 -4.96 -2.00
C ALA A 219 10.60 -4.21 -1.85
N PHE A 220 10.73 -3.38 -0.81
CA PHE A 220 11.95 -2.62 -0.52
C PHE A 220 12.87 -3.37 0.43
N THR A 221 12.31 -4.01 1.46
CA THR A 221 13.10 -4.69 2.48
C THR A 221 12.27 -5.70 3.28
N LEU A 222 12.92 -6.75 3.77
CA LEU A 222 12.35 -7.68 4.75
C LEU A 222 12.61 -7.22 6.20
N SER A 223 13.36 -6.13 6.40
CA SER A 223 13.64 -5.58 7.72
C SER A 223 12.43 -4.80 8.23
N VAL A 224 11.66 -5.42 9.13
CA VAL A 224 10.50 -4.79 9.77
C VAL A 224 10.86 -3.43 10.41
N PRO A 225 11.98 -3.25 11.13
CA PRO A 225 12.33 -1.93 11.67
C PRO A 225 12.48 -0.84 10.60
N LEU A 226 13.05 -1.15 9.44
CA LEU A 226 13.17 -0.18 8.33
C LEU A 226 11.79 0.16 7.75
N ILE A 227 10.89 -0.83 7.62
CA ILE A 227 9.49 -0.61 7.22
C ILE A 227 8.80 0.33 8.21
N LEU A 228 8.94 0.08 9.52
CA LEU A 228 8.35 0.91 10.57
C LEU A 228 8.85 2.35 10.51
N LEU A 229 10.15 2.55 10.34
CA LEU A 229 10.75 3.87 10.24
C LEU A 229 10.27 4.60 8.98
N GLY A 230 10.35 3.95 7.82
CA GLY A 230 9.97 4.55 6.54
C GLY A 230 8.48 4.89 6.47
N ASN A 231 7.62 3.92 6.80
CA ASN A 231 6.16 4.11 6.78
C ASN A 231 5.70 5.04 7.92
N GLY A 232 6.34 5.02 9.08
CA GLY A 232 6.03 5.93 10.19
C GLY A 232 6.33 7.38 9.82
N ILE A 233 7.49 7.64 9.23
CA ILE A 233 7.85 8.99 8.73
C ILE A 233 6.91 9.39 7.57
N GLY A 234 6.65 8.48 6.64
CA GLY A 234 5.71 8.73 5.53
C GLY A 234 4.30 9.09 6.02
N ALA A 235 3.75 8.34 6.98
CA ALA A 235 2.44 8.61 7.57
C ALA A 235 2.38 9.98 8.26
N PHE A 236 3.45 10.39 8.94
CA PHE A 236 3.56 11.74 9.49
C PHE A 236 3.53 12.82 8.40
N VAL A 237 4.30 12.63 7.31
CA VAL A 237 4.31 13.55 6.16
C VAL A 237 2.93 13.66 5.52
N VAL A 238 2.24 12.53 5.32
CA VAL A 238 0.87 12.50 4.78
C VAL A 238 -0.09 13.25 5.71
N ARG A 239 0.04 13.09 7.03
CA ARG A 239 -0.80 13.78 8.00
C ARG A 239 -0.62 15.29 7.94
N GLU A 240 0.62 15.77 7.87
CA GLU A 240 0.92 17.19 7.70
C GLU A 240 0.31 17.75 6.41
N PHE A 241 0.35 16.96 5.34
CA PHE A 241 -0.30 17.30 4.09
C PHE A 241 -1.83 17.37 4.17
N THR A 242 -2.46 16.43 4.87
CA THR A 242 -3.91 16.43 5.12
C THR A 242 -4.37 17.71 5.82
N ILE A 243 -3.59 18.21 6.79
CA ILE A 243 -3.98 19.37 7.60
C ILE A 243 -3.66 20.69 6.89
N HIS A 244 -2.46 20.84 6.33
CA HIS A 244 -1.95 22.15 5.92
C HIS A 244 -1.98 22.39 4.41
N ASN A 245 -1.92 21.35 3.58
CA ASN A 245 -1.59 21.49 2.15
C ASN A 245 -2.49 20.67 1.20
N ILE A 246 -3.63 20.18 1.68
CA ILE A 246 -4.46 19.25 0.90
C ILE A 246 -4.95 19.87 -0.42
N GLU A 247 -5.33 21.15 -0.40
CA GLU A 247 -5.76 21.89 -1.59
C GLU A 247 -4.67 21.98 -2.67
N ARG A 248 -3.40 22.01 -2.25
CA ARG A 248 -2.26 22.03 -3.18
C ARG A 248 -1.97 20.65 -3.73
N ILE A 249 -2.20 19.59 -2.96
CA ILE A 249 -1.98 18.21 -3.40
C ILE A 249 -3.04 17.77 -4.39
N GLN A 250 -4.29 18.16 -4.18
CA GLN A 250 -5.40 17.90 -5.11
C GLN A 250 -5.15 18.48 -6.52
N LYS A 251 -4.32 19.52 -6.63
CA LYS A 251 -3.90 20.09 -7.92
C LYS A 251 -2.98 19.14 -8.71
N TYR A 252 -2.27 18.22 -8.05
CA TYR A 252 -1.38 17.27 -8.74
C TYR A 252 -2.15 16.05 -9.25
N VAL A 253 -2.91 16.25 -10.32
CA VAL A 253 -3.83 15.28 -10.92
C VAL A 253 -3.21 13.91 -11.25
N TYR A 254 -1.92 13.84 -11.62
CA TYR A 254 -1.29 12.56 -11.99
C TYR A 254 -0.51 11.87 -10.87
N LEU A 255 -0.49 12.43 -9.65
CA LEU A 255 0.32 11.87 -8.58
C LEU A 255 -0.13 10.45 -8.19
N LYS A 256 -1.45 10.21 -8.22
CA LYS A 256 -2.05 8.87 -8.09
C LYS A 256 -1.58 7.91 -9.17
N ASN A 257 -1.45 8.35 -10.41
CA ASN A 257 -0.95 7.49 -11.49
C ASN A 257 0.48 7.06 -11.17
N GLY A 258 1.31 7.98 -10.67
CA GLY A 258 2.65 7.66 -10.18
C GLY A 258 2.66 6.60 -9.08
N ALA A 259 1.73 6.70 -8.12
CA ALA A 259 1.55 5.69 -7.08
C ALA A 259 1.23 4.32 -7.68
N MET A 260 0.22 4.24 -8.54
CA MET A 260 -0.31 2.99 -9.07
C MET A 260 0.67 2.31 -10.03
N TYR A 261 1.36 3.08 -10.88
CA TYR A 261 2.44 2.51 -11.70
C TYR A 261 3.61 2.03 -10.85
N SER A 262 3.94 2.72 -9.74
CA SER A 262 4.94 2.22 -8.80
C SER A 262 4.50 0.90 -8.17
N ILE A 263 3.24 0.80 -7.72
CA ILE A 263 2.61 -0.43 -7.20
C ILE A 263 2.74 -1.58 -8.20
N PHE A 264 2.52 -1.34 -9.50
CA PHE A 264 2.72 -2.37 -10.53
C PHE A 264 4.16 -2.88 -10.58
N PHE A 265 5.14 -1.97 -10.63
CA PHE A 265 6.55 -2.37 -10.65
C PHE A 265 6.97 -3.07 -9.37
N LEU A 266 6.51 -2.60 -8.20
CA LEU A 266 6.73 -3.22 -6.91
C LEU A 266 6.18 -4.65 -6.90
N GLY A 267 4.94 -4.85 -7.38
CA GLY A 267 4.34 -6.18 -7.47
C GLY A 267 5.13 -7.12 -8.38
N MET A 268 5.58 -6.63 -9.54
CA MET A 268 6.44 -7.40 -10.45
C MET A 268 7.79 -7.74 -9.81
N ILE A 269 8.42 -6.79 -9.12
CA ILE A 269 9.68 -7.00 -8.38
C ILE A 269 9.50 -8.10 -7.33
N MET A 270 8.43 -8.05 -6.52
CA MET A 270 8.17 -9.06 -5.50
C MET A 270 7.93 -10.45 -6.10
N ILE A 271 7.16 -10.55 -7.18
CA ILE A 271 6.95 -11.84 -7.86
C ILE A 271 8.27 -12.38 -8.41
N LEU A 272 9.06 -11.57 -9.11
CA LEU A 272 10.35 -11.99 -9.66
C LEU A 272 11.32 -12.41 -8.53
N ASP A 273 11.40 -11.64 -7.45
CA ASP A 273 12.26 -11.98 -6.32
C ASP A 273 11.83 -13.30 -5.64
N SER A 274 10.51 -13.56 -5.56
CA SER A 274 9.99 -14.85 -5.08
C SER A 274 10.42 -16.05 -5.92
N PHE A 275 10.72 -15.84 -7.21
CA PHE A 275 11.25 -16.85 -8.13
C PHE A 275 12.78 -16.95 -8.11
N GLY A 276 13.48 -16.18 -7.26
CA GLY A 276 14.93 -16.25 -7.09
C GLY A 276 15.73 -15.35 -8.03
N PHE A 277 15.10 -14.35 -8.66
CA PHE A 277 15.80 -13.39 -9.51
C PHE A 277 16.69 -12.39 -8.74
N HIS A 278 16.67 -12.42 -7.39
CA HIS A 278 17.53 -11.67 -6.48
C HIS A 278 17.74 -10.21 -6.88
N ILE A 279 16.68 -9.41 -6.71
CA ILE A 279 16.68 -8.00 -7.13
C ILE A 279 17.50 -7.16 -6.14
N PRO A 280 18.42 -6.30 -6.61
CA PRO A 280 19.21 -5.45 -5.72
C PRO A 280 18.34 -4.47 -4.91
N GLU A 281 18.65 -4.30 -3.63
CA GLU A 281 17.89 -3.43 -2.71
C GLU A 281 17.78 -1.97 -3.17
N TRP A 282 18.78 -1.46 -3.90
CA TRP A 282 18.76 -0.09 -4.42
C TRP A 282 17.83 0.09 -5.62
N PHE A 283 17.46 -0.99 -6.30
CA PHE A 283 16.68 -0.94 -7.53
C PHE A 283 15.25 -0.47 -7.25
N THR A 284 14.60 -1.02 -6.23
CA THR A 284 13.21 -0.71 -5.87
C THR A 284 12.99 0.79 -5.53
N PRO A 285 13.81 1.43 -4.67
CA PRO A 285 13.75 2.88 -4.46
C PRO A 285 13.90 3.71 -5.72
N ILE A 286 14.84 3.36 -6.60
CA ILE A 286 15.11 4.12 -7.82
C ILE A 286 13.93 4.02 -8.80
N VAL A 287 13.38 2.82 -9.00
CA VAL A 287 12.20 2.62 -9.85
C VAL A 287 11.03 3.45 -9.33
N THR A 288 10.75 3.37 -8.03
CA THR A 288 9.68 4.15 -7.40
C THR A 288 9.91 5.65 -7.57
N ALA A 289 11.11 6.15 -7.27
CA ALA A 289 11.45 7.56 -7.41
C ALA A 289 11.34 8.05 -8.86
N THR A 290 11.75 7.23 -9.83
CA THR A 290 11.68 7.55 -11.25
C THR A 290 10.24 7.64 -11.73
N VAL A 291 9.41 6.66 -11.39
CA VAL A 291 8.00 6.60 -11.81
C VAL A 291 7.20 7.74 -11.18
N VAL A 292 7.30 7.92 -9.86
CA VAL A 292 6.65 9.04 -9.17
C VAL A 292 7.16 10.38 -9.71
N GLY A 293 8.47 10.52 -9.89
CA GLY A 293 9.09 11.75 -10.41
C GLY A 293 8.57 12.13 -11.79
N TYR A 294 8.43 11.15 -12.69
CA TYR A 294 7.85 11.36 -14.03
C TYR A 294 6.43 11.90 -13.95
N PHE A 295 5.54 11.25 -13.18
CA PHE A 295 4.16 11.68 -13.06
C PHE A 295 4.00 13.00 -12.29
N PHE A 296 4.87 13.26 -11.31
CA PHE A 296 4.93 14.54 -10.62
C PHE A 296 5.29 15.67 -11.59
N ILE A 297 6.35 15.51 -12.40
CA ILE A 297 6.73 16.49 -13.41
C ILE A 297 5.60 16.71 -14.41
N LYS A 298 5.01 15.62 -14.92
CA LYS A 298 3.87 15.69 -15.82
C LYS A 298 2.71 16.49 -15.21
N SER A 299 2.40 16.25 -13.93
CA SER A 299 1.36 16.98 -13.23
C SER A 299 1.69 18.46 -13.04
N ARG A 300 2.96 18.81 -12.78
CA ARG A 300 3.38 20.22 -12.72
C ARG A 300 3.24 20.93 -14.06
N LEU A 301 3.51 20.24 -15.17
CA LEU A 301 3.40 20.82 -16.50
C LEU A 301 1.94 21.14 -16.84
N GLU A 302 1.00 20.25 -16.50
CA GLU A 302 -0.44 20.50 -16.68
C GLU A 302 -0.89 21.69 -15.82
N LEU A 303 -0.42 21.79 -14.58
CA LEU A 303 -0.74 22.93 -13.71
C LEU A 303 -0.21 24.28 -14.19
N ARG A 304 0.81 24.30 -15.05
CA ARG A 304 1.32 25.54 -15.66
C ARG A 304 0.54 25.97 -16.90
N GLN A 305 -0.29 25.07 -17.45
CA GLN A 305 -1.11 25.32 -18.64
C GLN A 305 -2.52 25.79 -18.31
N ILE A 306 -2.93 25.69 -17.03
CA ILE A 306 -4.17 26.22 -16.45
C ILE A 306 -3.88 27.61 -15.88
#